data_AF-A0A5Y3PYD6-F1
#
_entry.id   AF-A0A5Y3PYD6-F1
#
_cell.length_a   1.000
_cell.length_b   1.000
_cell.length_c   1.000
_cell.angle_alpha   90.00
_cell.angle_beta   90.00
_cell.angle_gamma   90.00
#
_symmetry.space_group_name_H-M   'P 1'
#
loop_
_entity.id
_entity.type
_entity.pdbx_description
1 polymer ?
#
loop_
_entity_poly.entity_id
_entity_poly.type
_entity_poly.pdbx_seq_one_letter_code
_entity_poly.pdbx_strand_id
1 'polypeptide(L)'
;MKISGFLIITGLLFSAGVEAAGWSVGEEGGWREIFTTNNEGYTINFTCDMGAKEGTEDHAAGRVLFVSGGREGKKMDASTKWSMESIPNVITLKMGDNSYNIENQATAPARREWYRFWNDTVKPASKTVDVYVDGRNVTSFNLSGIADIYKTAPQDGCLKKDTN
;
A
#
# COMPACT_ATOMS: atom_id res chain seq x y z
N MET A 1 -10.00 39.12 -5.89
CA MET A 1 -8.53 39.08 -6.11
C MET A 1 -8.00 37.84 -5.38
N LYS A 2 -7.06 37.13 -6.00
CA LYS A 2 -6.30 35.94 -5.56
C LYS A 2 -6.01 35.94 -4.04
N ILE A 3 -5.89 34.79 -3.38
CA ILE A 3 -4.65 33.99 -3.35
C ILE A 3 -4.93 32.50 -3.62
N SER A 4 -4.32 32.01 -4.70
CA SER A 4 -4.12 30.59 -5.00
C SER A 4 -3.34 29.93 -3.86
N GLY A 5 -3.94 28.93 -3.22
CA GLY A 5 -3.24 28.02 -2.32
C GLY A 5 -2.22 27.21 -3.11
N PHE A 6 -0.95 27.45 -2.80
CA PHE A 6 0.21 26.78 -3.37
C PHE A 6 0.19 25.32 -2.88
N LEU A 7 -0.17 24.39 -3.74
CA LEU A 7 0.04 22.97 -3.54
C LEU A 7 1.56 22.73 -3.61
N ILE A 8 2.23 22.62 -2.47
CA ILE A 8 3.57 22.06 -2.42
C ILE A 8 3.40 20.56 -2.64
N ILE A 9 3.27 20.16 -3.91
CA ILE A 9 3.62 18.82 -4.32
C ILE A 9 5.13 18.77 -4.13
N THR A 10 5.58 18.17 -3.04
CA THR A 10 6.98 17.80 -2.89
C THR A 10 7.25 16.80 -4.02
N GLY A 11 7.72 17.33 -5.15
CA GLY A 11 8.06 16.54 -6.31
C GLY A 11 9.15 15.57 -5.90
N LEU A 12 8.78 14.30 -5.76
CA LEU A 12 9.71 13.19 -5.81
C LEU A 12 10.42 13.31 -7.17
N LEU A 13 11.62 13.87 -7.14
CA LEU A 13 12.57 13.75 -8.25
C LEU A 13 12.91 12.27 -8.36
N PHE A 14 12.18 11.55 -9.22
CA PHE A 14 12.46 10.17 -9.56
C PHE A 14 13.73 10.14 -10.41
N SER A 15 14.89 10.18 -9.77
CA SER A 15 16.12 9.67 -10.37
C SER A 15 16.00 8.16 -10.47
N ALA A 16 16.15 7.64 -11.68
CA ALA A 16 16.17 6.21 -11.93
C ALA A 16 17.23 5.52 -11.07
N GLY A 17 16.83 4.48 -10.32
CA GLY A 17 17.75 3.49 -9.77
C GLY A 17 17.95 3.44 -8.26
N VAL A 18 17.01 3.91 -7.44
CA VAL A 18 17.01 3.62 -5.99
C VAL A 18 15.64 3.08 -5.59
N GLU A 19 15.63 1.88 -5.01
CA GLU A 19 14.45 1.36 -4.29
C GLU A 19 14.13 2.35 -3.17
N ALA A 20 13.01 3.06 -3.29
CA ALA A 20 12.58 4.07 -2.34
C ALA A 20 11.33 3.59 -1.65
N ALA A 21 11.36 3.53 -0.31
CA ALA A 21 10.18 3.36 0.52
C ALA A 21 9.86 4.68 1.23
N GLY A 22 8.58 5.01 1.33
CA GLY A 22 8.13 6.24 1.97
C GLY A 22 6.88 6.01 2.80
N TRP A 23 6.71 6.86 3.82
CA TRP A 23 5.49 6.97 4.59
C TRP A 23 5.01 8.42 4.53
N SER A 24 3.79 8.61 4.02
CA SER A 24 3.07 9.88 4.00
C SER A 24 1.87 9.85 4.94
N VAL A 25 1.65 10.95 5.65
CA VAL A 25 0.51 11.17 6.55
C VAL A 25 -0.20 12.45 6.11
N GLY A 26 -1.47 12.33 5.74
CA GLY A 26 -2.32 13.48 5.42
C GLY A 26 -3.00 14.03 6.67
N GLU A 27 -2.74 15.30 7.01
CA GLU A 27 -3.32 15.96 8.19
C GLU A 27 -4.84 16.13 8.09
N GLU A 28 -5.37 16.43 6.90
CA GLU A 28 -6.82 16.46 6.64
C GLU A 28 -7.33 15.05 6.27
N GLY A 29 -8.20 14.48 7.11
CA GLY A 29 -8.88 13.19 6.86
C GLY A 29 -8.15 11.96 7.39
N GLY A 30 -6.96 12.11 7.99
CA GLY A 30 -6.28 11.01 8.68
C GLY A 30 -5.72 9.93 7.75
N TRP A 31 -5.45 10.23 6.49
CA TRP A 31 -4.96 9.25 5.54
C TRP A 31 -3.50 8.82 5.83
N ARG A 32 -3.20 7.54 5.59
CA ARG A 32 -1.85 6.95 5.68
C ARG A 32 -1.51 6.30 4.34
N GLU A 33 -0.31 6.55 3.83
CA GLU A 33 0.22 5.81 2.69
C GLU A 33 1.64 5.36 2.92
N ILE A 34 1.88 4.11 2.59
CA ILE A 34 3.19 3.49 2.58
C ILE A 34 3.41 2.97 1.18
N PHE A 35 4.51 3.35 0.57
CA PHE A 35 4.81 2.93 -0.80
C PHE A 35 6.22 2.42 -0.92
N THR A 36 6.45 1.62 -1.96
CA THR A 36 7.80 1.34 -2.44
C THR A 36 7.82 1.27 -3.97
N THR A 37 8.92 1.74 -4.56
CA THR A 37 9.17 1.67 -6.00
C THR A 37 10.33 0.73 -6.29
N ASN A 38 10.22 -0.09 -7.33
CA ASN A 38 11.28 -1.01 -7.75
C ASN A 38 12.07 -0.50 -8.98
N ASN A 39 13.13 -1.21 -9.34
CA ASN A 39 14.01 -0.86 -10.46
C ASN A 39 13.37 -1.01 -11.86
N GLU A 40 12.17 -1.58 -11.93
CA GLU A 40 11.37 -1.66 -13.15
C GLU A 40 10.45 -0.43 -13.31
N GLY A 41 10.42 0.46 -12.30
CA GLY A 41 9.59 1.65 -12.30
C GLY A 41 8.14 1.39 -11.90
N TYR A 42 7.84 0.22 -11.31
CA TYR A 42 6.55 0.00 -10.66
C TYR A 42 6.58 0.56 -9.25
N THR A 43 5.44 1.05 -8.79
CA THR A 43 5.19 1.46 -7.41
C THR A 43 4.02 0.67 -6.85
N ILE A 44 4.18 0.13 -5.64
CA ILE A 44 3.09 -0.42 -4.84
C ILE A 44 2.79 0.55 -3.70
N ASN A 45 1.52 0.90 -3.52
CA ASN A 45 1.05 1.84 -2.49
C ASN A 45 0.01 1.15 -1.62
N PHE A 46 0.29 1.10 -0.32
CA PHE A 46 -0.59 0.65 0.73
C PHE A 46 -1.23 1.87 1.37
N THR A 47 -2.52 2.01 1.19
CA THR A 47 -3.25 3.21 1.55
C THR A 47 -4.32 2.88 2.59
N CYS A 48 -4.40 3.68 3.65
CA CYS A 48 -5.44 3.58 4.67
C CYS A 48 -6.11 4.93 4.89
N ASP A 49 -7.43 4.93 5.01
CA ASP A 49 -8.22 6.06 5.49
C ASP A 49 -8.49 5.84 6.98
N MET A 50 -7.93 6.69 7.85
CA MET A 50 -8.12 6.61 9.30
C MET A 50 -9.28 7.50 9.79
N GLY A 51 -10.02 8.19 8.92
CA GLY A 51 -10.86 9.30 9.35
C GLY A 51 -12.03 9.68 8.44
N ALA A 52 -13.07 8.85 8.41
CA ALA A 52 -14.42 9.32 8.13
C ALA A 52 -15.49 8.51 8.90
N LYS A 53 -15.84 9.01 10.10
CA LYS A 53 -17.01 8.69 10.95
C LYS A 53 -16.94 7.58 12.01
N GLU A 54 -15.98 6.66 12.02
CA GLU A 54 -15.84 5.67 13.13
C GLU A 54 -14.38 5.34 13.51
N GLY A 55 -13.38 6.00 12.91
CA GLY A 55 -11.96 5.71 13.14
C GLY A 55 -11.37 6.54 14.28
N THR A 56 -10.96 5.89 15.37
CA THR A 56 -9.86 6.40 16.20
C THR A 56 -8.54 6.23 15.44
N GLU A 57 -7.43 6.77 15.95
CA GLU A 57 -6.08 6.54 15.38
C GLU A 57 -5.73 5.03 15.25
N ASP A 58 -6.52 4.17 15.90
CA ASP A 58 -6.36 2.72 15.98
C ASP A 58 -7.26 1.95 14.98
N HIS A 59 -8.13 2.62 14.20
CA HIS A 59 -9.12 1.97 13.33
C HIS A 59 -9.22 2.60 11.92
N ALA A 60 -8.60 1.97 10.90
CA ALA A 60 -8.79 2.43 9.53
C ALA A 60 -10.20 2.10 8.98
N ALA A 61 -10.92 3.12 8.55
CA ALA A 61 -12.22 3.09 7.89
C ALA A 61 -12.16 2.49 6.47
N GLY A 62 -11.03 2.67 5.78
CA GLY A 62 -10.78 2.12 4.46
C GLY A 62 -9.33 1.67 4.30
N ARG A 63 -9.10 0.65 3.46
CA ARG A 63 -7.78 0.19 3.05
C ARG A 63 -7.80 -0.09 1.55
N VAL A 64 -6.75 0.31 0.86
CA VAL A 64 -6.62 0.12 -0.59
C VAL A 64 -5.18 -0.23 -0.92
N LEU A 65 -5.01 -1.15 -1.86
CA LEU A 65 -3.74 -1.44 -2.48
C LEU A 65 -3.77 -0.95 -3.93
N PHE A 66 -2.74 -0.21 -4.31
CA PHE A 66 -2.54 0.25 -5.68
C PHE A 66 -1.20 -0.26 -6.21
N VAL A 67 -1.17 -0.70 -7.46
CA VAL A 67 0.05 -1.06 -8.18
C VAL A 67 0.03 -0.29 -9.49
N SER A 68 1.02 0.57 -9.69
CA SER A 68 1.06 1.45 -10.87
C SER A 68 2.47 1.60 -11.44
N GLY A 69 2.54 2.13 -12.67
CA GLY A 69 3.80 2.43 -13.34
C GLY A 69 4.31 1.26 -14.18
N GLY A 70 5.63 1.11 -14.23
CA GLY A 70 6.33 0.17 -15.09
C GLY A 70 6.91 0.81 -16.36
N ARG A 71 7.78 0.07 -17.04
CA ARG A 71 8.40 0.50 -18.30
C ARG A 71 7.36 0.59 -19.42
N GLU A 72 7.65 1.40 -20.42
CA GLU A 72 6.82 1.52 -21.62
C GLU A 72 6.54 0.13 -22.24
N GLY A 73 5.29 -0.10 -22.66
CA GLY A 73 4.82 -1.41 -23.15
C GLY A 73 4.52 -2.45 -22.05
N LYS A 74 4.83 -2.17 -20.78
CA LYS A 74 4.46 -2.98 -19.61
C LYS A 74 3.78 -2.16 -18.51
N LYS A 75 3.28 -0.97 -18.83
CA LYS A 75 2.61 -0.12 -17.85
C LYS A 75 1.33 -0.77 -17.33
N MET A 76 1.11 -0.60 -16.03
CA MET A 76 -0.05 -1.13 -15.29
C MET A 76 -0.63 0.00 -14.43
N ASP A 77 -1.94 -0.01 -14.27
CA ASP A 77 -2.62 0.62 -13.13
C ASP A 77 -3.69 -0.36 -12.63
N ALA A 78 -3.51 -0.85 -11.41
CA ALA A 78 -4.40 -1.80 -10.76
C ALA A 78 -4.72 -1.33 -9.35
N SER A 79 -5.99 -1.44 -8.96
CA SER A 79 -6.46 -1.00 -7.66
C SER A 79 -7.49 -1.96 -7.09
N THR A 80 -7.42 -2.15 -5.77
CA THR A 80 -8.48 -2.83 -5.02
C THR A 80 -9.64 -1.90 -4.65
N LYS A 81 -9.54 -0.61 -4.97
CA LYS A 81 -10.60 0.38 -4.74
C LYS A 81 -11.75 0.13 -5.70
N TRP A 82 -12.95 0.11 -5.16
CA TRP A 82 -14.14 0.21 -5.99
C TRP A 82 -14.26 1.63 -6.53
N SER A 83 -14.12 1.80 -7.86
CA SER A 83 -14.57 3.01 -8.55
C SER A 83 -15.94 2.72 -9.21
N MET A 84 -16.84 3.70 -9.28
CA MET A 84 -18.13 3.51 -9.97
C MET A 84 -17.99 3.06 -11.43
N GLU A 85 -16.79 3.17 -12.00
CA GLU A 85 -16.48 2.95 -13.41
C GLU A 85 -15.71 1.64 -13.67
N SER A 86 -15.24 0.92 -12.64
CA SER A 86 -14.44 -0.30 -12.82
C SER A 86 -14.63 -1.33 -11.70
N ILE A 87 -14.57 -2.62 -12.08
CA ILE A 87 -14.50 -3.73 -11.13
C ILE A 87 -13.11 -3.70 -10.48
N PRO A 88 -13.00 -3.73 -9.14
CA PRO A 88 -11.71 -3.73 -8.47
C PRO A 88 -10.90 -4.98 -8.84
N ASN A 89 -9.59 -4.82 -8.99
CA ASN A 89 -8.69 -5.94 -9.23
C ASN A 89 -8.54 -6.81 -7.98
N VAL A 90 -8.25 -8.10 -8.18
CA VAL A 90 -7.71 -8.95 -7.12
C VAL A 90 -6.19 -8.87 -7.17
N ILE A 91 -5.59 -8.25 -6.15
CA ILE A 91 -4.13 -8.17 -6.02
C ILE A 91 -3.67 -9.22 -5.02
N THR A 92 -2.88 -10.19 -5.48
CA THR A 92 -2.27 -11.19 -4.60
C THR A 92 -0.81 -10.86 -4.35
N LEU A 93 -0.45 -10.77 -3.07
CA LEU A 93 0.93 -10.61 -2.62
C LEU A 93 1.47 -11.98 -2.21
N LYS A 94 2.62 -12.39 -2.74
CA LYS A 94 3.29 -13.63 -2.32
C LYS A 94 4.64 -13.32 -1.67
N MET A 95 4.87 -13.89 -0.51
CA MET A 95 6.07 -13.67 0.30
C MET A 95 6.54 -15.03 0.84
N GLY A 96 7.56 -15.60 0.19
CA GLY A 96 7.90 -17.01 0.40
C GLY A 96 6.71 -17.92 0.09
N ASP A 97 6.37 -18.82 1.01
CA ASP A 97 5.23 -19.73 0.87
C ASP A 97 3.87 -19.08 1.20
N ASN A 98 3.87 -17.86 1.74
CA ASN A 98 2.64 -17.17 2.12
C ASN A 98 2.03 -16.42 0.93
N SER A 99 0.70 -16.40 0.87
CA SER A 99 -0.07 -15.72 -0.18
C SER A 99 -1.21 -14.91 0.43
N TYR A 100 -1.27 -13.60 0.17
CA TYR A 100 -2.25 -12.67 0.72
C TYR A 100 -3.10 -12.09 -0.39
N ASN A 101 -4.41 -12.37 -0.34
CA ASN A 101 -5.35 -11.84 -1.31
C ASN A 101 -5.86 -10.49 -0.83
N ILE A 102 -5.31 -9.43 -1.41
CA ILE A 102 -5.70 -8.06 -1.13
C ILE A 102 -6.75 -7.68 -2.18
N GLU A 103 -8.00 -7.78 -1.78
CA GLU A 103 -9.18 -7.39 -2.57
C GLU A 103 -9.82 -6.12 -1.96
N ASN A 104 -11.11 -5.90 -2.22
CA ASN A 104 -11.90 -4.89 -1.54
C ASN A 104 -11.89 -5.12 -0.01
N GLN A 105 -11.20 -4.24 0.70
CA GLN A 105 -10.96 -4.33 2.14
C GLN A 105 -12.16 -3.93 3.02
N ALA A 106 -13.35 -3.75 2.44
CA ALA A 106 -14.58 -3.56 3.20
C ALA A 106 -15.02 -4.84 3.94
N THR A 107 -14.55 -6.02 3.52
CA THR A 107 -14.96 -7.30 4.14
C THR A 107 -14.01 -7.72 5.27
N ALA A 108 -14.53 -8.45 6.27
CA ALA A 108 -13.71 -8.98 7.37
C ALA A 108 -12.59 -9.96 6.91
N PRO A 109 -12.82 -10.86 5.94
CA PRO A 109 -11.75 -11.71 5.39
C PRO A 109 -10.64 -10.90 4.73
N ALA A 110 -10.97 -9.93 3.88
CA ALA A 110 -9.99 -9.07 3.21
C ALA A 110 -9.12 -8.31 4.22
N ARG A 111 -9.75 -7.70 5.24
CA ARG A 111 -9.02 -7.01 6.34
C ARG A 111 -8.05 -7.94 7.07
N ARG A 112 -8.40 -9.22 7.26
CA ARG A 112 -7.52 -10.20 7.90
C ARG A 112 -6.25 -10.43 7.09
N GLU A 113 -6.39 -10.57 5.77
CA GLU A 113 -5.26 -10.76 4.87
C GLU A 113 -4.31 -9.56 4.87
N TRP A 114 -4.85 -8.34 4.92
CA TRP A 114 -4.05 -7.11 5.07
C TRP A 114 -3.16 -7.13 6.32
N TYR A 115 -3.74 -7.39 7.49
CA TYR A 115 -2.97 -7.42 8.73
C TYR A 115 -2.03 -8.62 8.82
N ARG A 116 -2.40 -9.77 8.23
CA ARG A 116 -1.51 -10.93 8.15
C ARG A 116 -0.26 -10.61 7.34
N PHE A 117 -0.42 -9.93 6.19
CA PHE A 117 0.69 -9.46 5.38
C PHE A 117 1.66 -8.61 6.23
N TRP A 118 1.15 -7.57 6.88
CA TRP A 118 2.00 -6.66 7.68
C TRP A 118 2.71 -7.35 8.84
N ASN A 119 2.04 -8.27 9.54
CA ASN A 119 2.64 -9.05 10.62
C ASN A 119 3.76 -9.99 10.12
N ASP A 120 3.66 -10.47 8.89
CA ASP A 120 4.67 -11.37 8.30
C ASP A 120 5.82 -10.60 7.63
N THR A 121 5.60 -9.36 7.16
CA THR A 121 6.63 -8.48 6.57
C THR A 121 7.81 -8.22 7.52
N VAL A 122 7.60 -8.26 8.84
CA VAL A 122 8.67 -8.08 9.84
C VAL A 122 9.40 -9.36 10.22
N LYS A 123 8.97 -10.52 9.72
CA LYS A 123 9.64 -11.78 10.00
C LYS A 123 10.84 -11.96 9.06
N PRO A 124 11.93 -12.58 9.52
CA PRO A 124 13.20 -12.63 8.79
C PRO A 124 13.21 -13.52 7.53
N ALA A 125 12.12 -14.20 7.19
CA ALA A 125 12.13 -15.30 6.22
C ALA A 125 12.11 -14.88 4.74
N SER A 126 11.51 -13.73 4.39
CA SER A 126 11.49 -13.26 2.99
C SER A 126 11.62 -11.76 2.93
N LYS A 127 12.57 -11.28 2.12
CA LYS A 127 12.78 -9.84 1.88
C LYS A 127 12.07 -9.34 0.63
N THR A 128 11.42 -10.23 -0.11
CA THR A 128 10.75 -9.89 -1.38
C THR A 128 9.28 -10.25 -1.33
N VAL A 129 8.48 -9.46 -2.03
CA VAL A 129 7.07 -9.75 -2.33
C VAL A 129 6.87 -9.78 -3.83
N ASP A 130 6.29 -10.88 -4.33
CA ASP A 130 5.83 -10.98 -5.70
C ASP A 130 4.38 -10.49 -5.78
N VAL A 131 4.08 -9.68 -6.79
CA VAL A 131 2.77 -9.09 -6.98
C VAL A 131 2.10 -9.73 -8.18
N TYR A 132 0.89 -10.23 -7.94
CA TYR A 132 0.01 -10.76 -8.97
C TYR A 132 -1.24 -9.90 -9.06
N VAL A 133 -1.64 -9.54 -10.27
CA VAL A 133 -2.90 -8.85 -10.54
C VAL A 133 -3.76 -9.79 -11.37
N ASP A 134 -4.96 -10.11 -10.86
CA ASP A 134 -5.91 -11.04 -11.49
C ASP A 134 -5.25 -12.37 -11.90
N GLY A 135 -4.38 -12.88 -11.02
CA GLY A 135 -3.67 -14.16 -11.18
C GLY A 135 -2.40 -14.10 -12.04
N ARG A 136 -2.05 -12.96 -12.63
CA ARG A 136 -0.83 -12.81 -13.45
C ARG A 136 0.28 -12.14 -12.65
N ASN A 137 1.47 -12.74 -12.64
CA ASN A 137 2.65 -12.11 -12.03
C ASN A 137 3.00 -10.83 -12.80
N VAL A 138 3.17 -9.73 -12.07
CA VAL A 138 3.43 -8.40 -12.63
C VAL A 138 4.88 -8.01 -12.40
N THR A 139 5.32 -8.06 -11.15
CA THR A 139 6.63 -7.59 -10.70
C THR A 139 6.89 -8.04 -9.26
N SER A 140 8.08 -7.72 -8.74
CA SER A 140 8.48 -7.99 -7.36
C SER A 140 9.05 -6.75 -6.69
N PHE A 141 8.89 -6.65 -5.38
CA PHE A 141 9.43 -5.56 -4.57
C PHE A 141 10.30 -6.10 -3.44
N ASN A 142 11.37 -5.37 -3.13
CA ASN A 142 12.09 -5.56 -1.88
C ASN A 142 11.32 -4.85 -0.75
N LEU A 143 11.12 -5.57 0.36
CA LEU A 143 10.39 -5.09 1.52
C LEU A 143 11.27 -4.43 2.57
N SER A 144 12.59 -4.34 2.39
CA SER A 144 13.50 -3.83 3.43
C SER A 144 13.10 -2.45 3.95
N GLY A 145 12.74 -1.52 3.05
CA GLY A 145 12.29 -0.19 3.44
C GLY A 145 10.91 -0.18 4.12
N ILE A 146 9.99 -1.03 3.67
CA ILE A 146 8.63 -1.16 4.24
C ILE A 146 8.67 -1.82 5.63
N ALA A 147 9.55 -2.80 5.85
CA ALA A 147 9.71 -3.48 7.13
C ALA A 147 10.22 -2.53 8.23
N ASP A 148 11.07 -1.57 7.87
CA ASP A 148 11.55 -0.56 8.83
C ASP A 148 10.45 0.44 9.20
N ILE A 149 9.59 0.83 8.24
CA ILE A 149 8.39 1.65 8.50
C ILE A 149 7.46 0.96 9.51
N TYR A 150 7.23 -0.35 9.39
CA TYR A 150 6.39 -1.06 10.36
C TYR A 150 6.95 -1.04 11.78
N LYS A 151 8.28 -1.13 11.95
CA LYS A 151 8.91 -1.12 13.28
C LYS A 151 8.76 0.22 14.01
N THR A 152 8.68 1.32 13.28
CA THR A 152 8.53 2.66 13.87
C THR A 152 7.08 3.02 14.18
N ALA A 153 6.13 2.18 13.76
CA ALA A 153 4.68 2.40 13.82
C ALA A 153 3.93 1.29 14.60
N PRO A 154 4.33 0.94 15.83
CA PRO A 154 3.90 -0.30 16.45
C PRO A 154 2.41 -0.39 16.80
N GLN A 155 1.67 0.71 16.75
CA GLN A 155 0.23 0.77 17.06
C GLN A 155 -0.60 1.44 15.95
N ASP A 156 -0.04 1.70 14.77
CA ASP A 156 -0.81 2.36 13.70
C ASP A 156 -1.88 1.39 13.17
N GLY A 157 -3.16 1.78 13.25
CA GLY A 157 -4.31 0.95 12.84
C GLY A 157 -4.40 0.68 11.32
N CYS A 158 -3.55 1.32 10.51
CA CYS A 158 -3.31 0.93 9.14
C CYS A 158 -2.50 -0.37 9.07
N LEU A 159 -1.55 -0.57 9.98
CA LEU A 159 -0.57 -1.66 9.90
C LEU A 159 -0.89 -2.83 10.81
N LYS A 160 -1.52 -2.57 11.95
CA LYS A 160 -1.87 -3.60 12.93
C LYS A 160 -3.34 -3.56 13.27
N LYS A 161 -3.90 -4.75 13.52
CA LYS A 161 -5.23 -4.89 14.09
C LYS A 161 -5.10 -4.73 15.59
N ASP A 162 -5.97 -3.94 16.21
CA ASP A 162 -6.10 -3.94 17.66
C ASP A 162 -6.31 -5.36 18.20
N THR A 163 -5.47 -5.73 19.15
CA THR A 163 -5.67 -6.89 20.02
C THR A 163 -6.67 -6.51 21.11
N ASN A 164 -7.96 -6.51 20.77
CA ASN A 164 -9.03 -6.64 21.74
C ASN A 164 -9.62 -8.04 21.66
#